data_AF-A0A7X0G9Z4-F1
#
_entry.id   AF-A0A7X0G9Z4-F1
#
_cell.length_a   1.000
_cell.length_b   1.000
_cell.length_c   1.000
_cell.angle_alpha   90.00
_cell.angle_beta   90.00
_cell.angle_gamma   90.00
#
_symmetry.space_group_name_H-M   'P 1'
#
loop_
_entity.id
_entity.type
_entity.pdbx_description
1 polymer ?
#
loop_
_entity_poly.entity_id
_entity_poly.type
_entity_poly.pdbx_seq_one_letter_code
_entity_poly.pdbx_strand_id
1 'polypeptide(L)'
;MSDYQRPDYQPDQRPWPPQPTAHYETQPSPWPDLRPAYPPPTRRTEPLAIASLVCSFVISLLGIVFGHIALARIRRSGDGGRGLAVAGLVVGYAGLAGGVLAAVLALTLLSSGMITMTARQWIGSGPIEISPSPTPLFRLPDRGPSPANMNANGGITLTAGRQVVPVPASNVDATTLPSPDPAAPTFGNPHAPGIEPAAKGQPAKVVVYMDFMCPACGAFHSSYVPTLDRLRNEGKITVEYRPITILDSESTTRYSSRAAAAAACVADAHPDRYADFLSQLCAHQPAQGSAGLSDQELKSLVAAAGADASTCIDSGRFLAWARYSNRLALDSGINGVPSAFVDGKQWGGGTSTGLDFIRFLQAGLSAREGSGT
;
A
#
# COMPACT_ATOMS: atom_id res chain seq x y z
N MET A 1 17.64 53.22 -3.34
CA MET A 1 16.66 52.57 -2.45
C MET A 1 17.43 51.56 -1.65
N SER A 2 17.67 51.91 -0.39
CA SER A 2 18.66 51.30 0.49
C SER A 2 18.22 49.94 1.04
N ASP A 3 19.17 49.01 1.06
CA ASP A 3 19.14 47.77 1.84
C ASP A 3 18.87 48.05 3.32
N TYR A 4 17.89 47.33 3.88
CA TYR A 4 17.61 47.32 5.31
C TYR A 4 18.23 46.06 5.92
N GLN A 5 19.50 46.17 6.33
CA GLN A 5 20.16 45.15 7.15
C GLN A 5 19.62 45.20 8.59
N ARG A 6 19.09 44.06 9.06
CA ARG A 6 18.71 43.86 10.47
C ARG A 6 19.97 43.85 11.35
N PRO A 7 19.97 44.54 12.51
CA PRO A 7 21.07 44.44 13.46
C PRO A 7 21.05 43.11 14.22
N ASP A 8 22.22 42.47 14.29
CA ASP A 8 22.49 41.28 15.09
C ASP A 8 22.38 41.60 16.59
N TYR A 9 21.57 40.81 17.31
CA TYR A 9 21.41 40.90 18.76
C TYR A 9 22.44 40.02 19.46
N GLN A 10 23.38 40.64 20.16
CA GLN A 10 24.40 39.96 20.95
C GLN A 10 24.08 40.12 22.44
N PRO A 11 23.78 39.03 23.19
CA PRO A 11 23.43 39.13 24.60
C PRO A 11 24.63 39.57 25.46
N ASP A 12 24.44 40.64 26.23
CA ASP A 12 25.41 41.22 27.16
C ASP A 12 25.65 40.27 28.36
N GLN A 13 26.87 39.73 28.48
CA GLN A 13 27.28 38.85 29.58
C GLN A 13 27.98 39.65 30.70
N ARG A 14 27.22 40.37 31.51
CA ARG A 14 27.73 40.95 32.76
C ARG A 14 27.38 40.08 33.97
N PRO A 15 28.35 39.71 34.83
CA PRO A 15 28.09 38.96 36.06
C PRO A 15 27.24 39.77 37.05
N TRP A 16 26.24 39.12 37.66
CA TRP A 16 25.40 39.73 38.70
C TRP A 16 26.19 39.95 40.02
N PRO A 17 25.99 41.07 40.72
CA PRO A 17 26.60 41.29 42.03
C PRO A 17 25.94 40.40 43.11
N PRO A 18 26.70 39.92 44.12
CA PRO A 18 26.15 39.11 45.20
C PRO A 18 25.18 39.91 46.08
N GLN A 19 24.07 39.28 46.48
CA GLN A 19 23.04 39.93 47.30
C GLN A 19 23.45 40.01 48.79
N PRO A 20 23.20 41.14 49.49
CA PRO A 20 23.41 41.24 50.93
C PRO A 20 22.31 40.51 51.72
N THR A 21 22.70 39.66 52.67
CA THR A 21 21.78 39.04 53.63
C THR A 21 21.40 40.04 54.72
N ALA A 22 20.20 40.61 54.63
CA ALA A 22 19.63 41.46 55.69
C ALA A 22 18.88 40.57 56.71
N HIS A 23 19.38 40.52 57.94
CA HIS A 23 18.68 39.94 59.08
C HIS A 23 17.70 40.99 59.63
N TYR A 24 16.39 40.78 59.44
CA TYR A 24 15.37 41.61 60.07
C TYR A 24 14.99 41.02 61.42
N GLU A 25 15.33 41.73 62.48
CA GLU A 25 14.91 41.45 63.86
C GLU A 25 13.58 42.17 64.09
N THR A 26 12.48 41.42 64.16
CA THR A 26 11.12 41.96 64.35
C THR A 26 10.86 42.31 65.82
N GLN A 27 10.80 43.61 66.11
CA GLN A 27 10.34 44.16 67.39
C GLN A 27 8.80 44.08 67.47
N PRO A 28 8.19 43.56 68.56
CA PRO A 28 6.73 43.40 68.66
C PRO A 28 6.01 44.75 68.86
N SER A 29 4.93 44.96 68.10
CA SER A 29 4.08 46.17 68.17
C SER A 29 3.06 46.07 69.33
N PRO A 30 2.72 47.16 70.05
CA PRO A 30 1.85 47.10 71.24
C PRO A 30 0.33 47.16 70.97
N TRP A 31 -0.12 47.12 69.71
CA TRP A 31 -1.54 47.28 69.36
C TRP A 31 -2.20 45.93 69.00
N PRO A 32 -3.41 45.62 69.51
CA PRO A 32 -4.12 44.40 69.13
C PRO A 32 -4.56 44.45 67.66
N ASP A 33 -4.08 43.51 66.85
CA ASP A 33 -4.44 43.32 65.44
C ASP A 33 -5.91 42.85 65.31
N LEU A 34 -6.82 43.78 65.01
CA LEU A 34 -8.21 43.49 64.64
C LEU A 34 -8.34 43.25 63.13
N ARG A 35 -7.63 42.24 62.59
CA ARG A 35 -7.74 41.85 61.18
C ARG A 35 -8.76 40.73 61.00
N PRO A 36 -9.76 40.85 60.11
CA PRO A 36 -10.64 39.74 59.75
C PRO A 36 -9.83 38.58 59.16
N ALA A 37 -9.96 37.38 59.74
CA ALA A 37 -9.36 36.17 59.19
C ALA A 37 -10.04 35.82 57.86
N TYR A 38 -9.33 35.97 56.75
CA TYR A 38 -9.79 35.45 55.46
C TYR A 38 -9.80 33.91 55.52
N PRO A 39 -10.88 33.23 55.08
CA PRO A 39 -10.85 31.79 54.94
C PRO A 39 -9.83 31.37 53.88
N PRO A 40 -9.11 30.24 54.06
CA PRO A 40 -8.13 29.79 53.09
C PRO A 40 -8.80 29.45 51.74
N PRO A 41 -8.14 29.71 50.60
CA PRO A 41 -8.69 29.39 49.29
C PRO A 41 -8.92 27.87 49.15
N THR A 42 -10.13 27.47 48.78
CA THR A 42 -10.48 26.07 48.50
C THR A 42 -9.94 25.69 47.12
N ARG A 43 -8.92 24.81 47.05
CA ARG A 43 -8.41 24.30 45.77
C ARG A 43 -9.42 23.30 45.18
N ARG A 44 -10.00 23.63 44.03
CA ARG A 44 -10.84 22.68 43.28
C ARG A 44 -9.96 21.65 42.57
N THR A 45 -10.37 20.38 42.57
CA THR A 45 -9.68 19.30 41.85
C THR A 45 -10.08 19.32 40.38
N GLU A 46 -9.09 19.24 39.49
CA GLU A 46 -9.33 19.26 38.03
C GLU A 46 -10.05 17.97 37.57
N PRO A 47 -11.23 18.07 36.92
CA PRO A 47 -12.02 16.90 36.49
C PRO A 47 -11.27 15.99 35.49
N LEU A 48 -10.32 16.54 34.74
CA LEU A 48 -9.47 15.77 33.82
C LEU A 48 -8.54 14.78 34.54
N ALA A 49 -8.14 15.08 35.78
CA ALA A 49 -7.32 14.15 36.57
C ALA A 49 -8.12 12.89 36.96
N ILE A 50 -9.40 13.06 37.30
CA ILE A 50 -10.31 11.93 37.61
C ILE A 50 -10.60 11.13 36.35
N ALA A 51 -10.88 11.80 35.22
CA ALA A 51 -11.11 11.15 33.94
C ALA A 51 -9.91 10.30 33.48
N SER A 52 -8.67 10.77 33.70
CA SER A 52 -7.47 10.02 33.34
C SER A 52 -7.32 8.70 34.10
N LEU A 53 -7.72 8.67 35.39
CA LEU A 53 -7.66 7.48 36.21
C LEU A 53 -8.65 6.42 35.72
N VAL A 54 -9.90 6.82 35.46
CA VAL A 54 -10.95 5.91 34.99
C VAL A 54 -10.64 5.39 33.57
N CYS A 55 -10.16 6.25 32.67
CA CYS A 55 -9.84 5.84 31.30
C CYS A 55 -8.62 4.91 31.20
N SER A 56 -7.67 4.99 32.15
CA SER A 56 -6.50 4.11 32.18
C SER A 56 -6.85 2.62 32.31
N PHE A 57 -8.02 2.32 32.89
CA PHE A 57 -8.50 0.95 33.14
C PHE A 57 -9.31 0.38 31.96
N VAL A 58 -9.85 1.21 31.08
CA VAL A 58 -10.74 0.79 29.98
C VAL A 58 -10.01 0.81 28.63
N ILE A 59 -9.21 1.85 28.38
CA ILE A 59 -8.45 2.02 27.12
C ILE A 59 -7.11 2.70 27.47
N SER A 60 -6.05 1.91 27.67
CA SER A 60 -4.76 2.37 28.21
C SER A 60 -4.15 3.56 27.44
N LEU A 61 -4.37 3.65 26.12
CA LEU A 61 -3.91 4.76 25.29
C LEU A 61 -4.59 6.09 25.63
N LEU A 62 -5.89 6.09 25.97
CA LEU A 62 -6.62 7.32 26.33
C LEU A 62 -6.17 7.83 27.71
N GLY A 63 -5.88 6.94 28.66
CA GLY A 63 -5.34 7.31 29.97
C GLY A 63 -4.01 8.07 29.88
N ILE A 64 -3.12 7.66 28.95
CA ILE A 64 -1.82 8.31 28.73
C ILE A 64 -2.01 9.72 28.16
N VAL A 65 -2.88 9.89 27.15
CA VAL A 65 -3.14 11.19 26.52
C VAL A 65 -3.76 12.18 27.50
N PHE A 66 -4.82 11.78 28.21
CA PHE A 66 -5.48 12.65 29.18
C PHE A 66 -4.59 12.95 30.40
N GLY A 67 -3.74 12.00 30.82
CA GLY A 67 -2.78 12.21 31.91
C GLY A 67 -1.76 13.31 31.60
N HIS A 68 -1.21 13.35 30.38
CA HIS A 68 -0.27 14.41 29.98
C HIS A 68 -0.94 15.79 29.90
N ILE A 69 -2.16 15.85 29.37
CA ILE A 69 -2.94 17.10 29.26
C ILE A 69 -3.31 17.62 30.65
N ALA A 70 -3.77 16.75 31.55
CA ALA A 70 -4.09 17.11 32.93
C ALA A 70 -2.86 17.63 33.69
N LEU A 71 -1.69 16.99 33.52
CA LEU A 71 -0.46 17.41 34.20
C LEU A 71 0.07 18.76 33.67
N ALA A 72 -0.06 19.00 32.36
CA ALA A 72 0.28 20.29 31.76
C ALA A 72 -0.66 21.42 32.21
N ARG A 73 -1.94 21.11 32.47
CA ARG A 73 -2.92 22.08 32.96
C ARG A 73 -2.73 22.41 34.44
N ILE A 74 -2.56 21.40 35.29
CA ILE A 74 -2.31 21.56 36.74
C ILE A 74 -1.01 22.35 37.00
N ARG A 75 0.03 22.16 36.16
CA ARG A 75 1.27 22.93 36.26
C ARG A 75 1.06 24.43 36.02
N ARG A 76 0.06 24.81 35.22
CA ARG A 76 -0.27 26.20 34.88
C ARG A 76 -1.29 26.83 35.82
N SER A 77 -2.28 26.05 36.29
CA SER A 77 -3.37 26.57 37.13
C SER A 77 -3.12 26.47 38.63
N GLY A 78 -2.20 25.60 39.09
CA GLY A 78 -1.92 25.40 40.51
C GLY A 78 -2.98 24.57 41.25
N ASP A 79 -3.94 24.00 40.53
CA ASP A 79 -5.06 23.21 41.06
C ASP A 79 -4.62 21.88 41.70
N GLY A 80 -5.50 21.31 42.53
CA GLY A 80 -5.29 19.98 43.12
C GLY A 80 -5.49 18.85 42.11
N GLY A 81 -4.84 17.69 42.32
CA GLY A 81 -5.04 16.48 41.48
C GLY A 81 -3.79 15.93 40.79
N ARG A 82 -2.62 16.53 41.05
CA ARG A 82 -1.32 16.08 40.51
C ARG A 82 -1.01 14.61 40.79
N GLY A 83 -1.26 14.14 42.01
CA GLY A 83 -1.03 12.74 42.41
C GLY A 83 -1.90 11.76 41.62
N LEU A 84 -3.17 12.12 41.35
CA LEU A 84 -4.11 11.29 40.59
C LEU A 84 -3.72 11.20 39.11
N ALA A 85 -3.29 12.31 38.50
CA ALA A 85 -2.83 12.33 37.11
C ALA A 85 -1.55 11.49 36.91
N VAL A 86 -0.61 11.53 37.88
CA VAL A 86 0.59 10.68 37.85
C VAL A 86 0.23 9.20 38.02
N ALA A 87 -0.70 8.87 38.92
CA ALA A 87 -1.15 7.49 39.11
C ALA A 87 -1.79 6.92 37.82
N GLY A 88 -2.67 7.66 37.15
CA GLY A 88 -3.29 7.22 35.89
C GLY A 88 -2.27 6.99 34.76
N LEU A 89 -1.20 7.80 34.72
CA LEU A 89 -0.14 7.68 33.72
C LEU A 89 0.77 6.46 33.99
N VAL A 90 1.11 6.20 35.26
CA VAL A 90 1.88 5.01 35.67
C VAL A 90 1.11 3.72 35.35
N VAL A 91 -0.18 3.67 35.70
CA VAL A 91 -1.05 2.51 35.40
C VAL A 91 -1.18 2.32 33.88
N GLY A 92 -1.34 3.41 33.12
CA GLY A 92 -1.41 3.37 31.66
C GLY A 92 -0.14 2.81 31.01
N TYR A 93 1.04 3.28 31.42
CA TYR A 93 2.32 2.77 30.90
C TYR A 93 2.59 1.32 31.30
N ALA A 94 2.25 0.92 32.53
CA ALA A 94 2.38 -0.47 32.97
C ALA A 94 1.48 -1.42 32.16
N GLY A 95 0.24 -1.00 31.86
CA GLY A 95 -0.67 -1.74 31.00
C GLY A 95 -0.16 -1.87 29.56
N LEU A 96 0.36 -0.79 28.99
CA LEU A 96 0.94 -0.81 27.64
C LEU A 96 2.18 -1.71 27.55
N ALA A 97 3.09 -1.61 28.53
CA ALA A 97 4.27 -2.46 28.61
C ALA A 97 3.91 -3.93 28.75
N GLY A 98 2.95 -4.26 29.62
CA GLY A 98 2.44 -5.63 29.79
C GLY A 98 1.79 -6.18 28.51
N GLY A 99 1.00 -5.37 27.81
CA GLY A 99 0.37 -5.75 26.54
C GLY A 99 1.37 -6.06 25.44
N VAL A 100 2.42 -5.24 25.31
CA VAL A 100 3.52 -5.48 24.34
C VAL A 100 4.27 -6.77 24.69
N LEU A 101 4.58 -7.00 25.97
CA LEU A 101 5.27 -8.21 26.43
C LEU A 101 4.44 -9.47 26.15
N ALA A 102 3.13 -9.42 26.39
CA ALA A 102 2.21 -10.51 26.09
C ALA A 102 2.10 -10.78 24.57
N ALA A 103 2.07 -9.73 23.74
CA ALA A 103 2.04 -9.87 22.29
C ALA A 103 3.33 -10.51 21.74
N VAL A 104 4.50 -10.11 22.26
CA VAL A 104 5.79 -10.72 21.91
C VAL A 104 5.81 -12.19 22.34
N LEU A 105 5.36 -12.51 23.56
CA LEU A 105 5.27 -13.88 24.05
C LEU A 105 4.35 -14.73 23.16
N ALA A 106 3.17 -14.21 22.80
CA ALA A 106 2.23 -14.88 21.91
C ALA A 106 2.85 -15.13 20.52
N LEU A 107 3.57 -14.17 19.96
CA LEU A 107 4.24 -14.31 18.67
C LEU A 107 5.35 -15.39 18.71
N THR A 108 6.12 -15.44 19.81
CA THR A 108 7.14 -16.49 20.00
C THR A 108 6.52 -17.88 20.16
N LEU A 109 5.40 -18.00 20.88
CA LEU A 109 4.69 -19.26 21.04
C LEU A 109 3.99 -19.73 19.75
N LEU A 110 3.41 -18.80 18.97
CA LEU A 110 2.84 -19.09 17.65
C LEU A 110 3.90 -19.57 16.65
N SER A 111 5.10 -18.97 16.68
CA SER A 111 6.23 -19.43 15.84
C SER A 111 6.79 -20.79 16.26
N SER A 112 6.69 -21.15 17.56
CA SER A 112 7.17 -22.42 18.10
C SER A 112 6.15 -23.56 17.92
N GLY A 113 4.87 -23.25 17.72
CA GLY A 113 3.78 -24.23 17.57
C GLY A 113 3.70 -24.93 16.21
N MET A 114 4.47 -24.50 15.19
CA MET A 114 4.47 -25.13 13.86
C MET A 114 5.64 -26.12 13.60
N ILE A 115 6.42 -26.50 14.62
CA ILE A 115 7.64 -27.34 14.42
C ILE A 115 7.54 -28.75 15.03
N THR A 116 6.34 -29.24 15.36
CA THR A 116 6.18 -30.66 15.79
C THR A 116 5.10 -31.44 15.04
N MET A 117 5.03 -31.26 13.71
CA MET A 117 4.55 -32.35 12.85
C MET A 117 5.72 -33.27 12.55
N THR A 118 5.72 -34.43 13.20
CA THR A 118 6.70 -35.49 13.08
C THR A 118 6.89 -35.92 11.62
N ALA A 119 8.14 -35.86 11.13
CA ALA A 119 8.60 -36.25 9.80
C ALA A 119 8.49 -37.77 9.48
N ARG A 120 7.48 -38.47 10.00
CA ARG A 120 7.36 -39.94 9.89
C ARG A 120 6.12 -40.46 9.17
N GLN A 121 5.27 -39.58 8.63
CA GLN A 121 4.04 -39.98 7.91
C GLN A 121 4.03 -39.60 6.41
N TRP A 122 5.12 -39.08 5.86
CA TRP A 122 5.18 -38.61 4.46
C TRP A 122 6.22 -39.36 3.61
N ILE A 123 6.30 -40.68 3.73
CA ILE A 123 7.00 -41.51 2.73
C ILE A 123 6.03 -42.60 2.28
N GLY A 124 5.18 -42.23 1.31
CA GLY A 124 4.51 -43.20 0.47
C GLY A 124 5.55 -43.86 -0.42
N SER A 125 5.92 -45.09 -0.10
CA SER A 125 6.79 -45.94 -0.90
C SER A 125 6.06 -46.42 -2.15
N GLY A 126 6.02 -45.56 -3.18
CA GLY A 126 5.80 -45.95 -4.56
C GLY A 126 7.11 -45.80 -5.34
N PRO A 127 7.43 -46.70 -6.29
CA PRO A 127 8.62 -46.54 -7.13
C PRO A 127 8.49 -45.26 -7.96
N ILE A 128 9.47 -44.37 -7.81
CA ILE A 128 9.58 -43.12 -8.58
C ILE A 128 10.03 -43.52 -10.00
N GLU A 129 9.13 -43.45 -10.97
CA GLU A 129 9.53 -43.33 -12.37
C GLU A 129 10.17 -41.95 -12.56
N ILE A 130 11.50 -41.95 -12.69
CA ILE A 130 12.27 -40.74 -13.00
C ILE A 130 12.00 -40.41 -14.48
N SER A 131 11.02 -39.54 -14.72
CA SER A 131 10.89 -38.85 -16.01
C SER A 131 12.09 -37.91 -16.19
N PRO A 132 12.85 -37.99 -17.29
CA PRO A 132 14.02 -37.16 -17.49
C PRO A 132 13.59 -35.78 -18.01
N SER A 133 13.53 -34.77 -17.13
CA SER A 133 13.72 -33.37 -17.50
C SER A 133 14.02 -32.50 -16.27
N PRO A 134 15.28 -32.09 -16.05
CA PRO A 134 15.57 -30.87 -15.33
C PRO A 134 15.95 -29.81 -16.37
N THR A 135 14.95 -29.13 -16.96
CA THR A 135 15.21 -27.80 -17.50
C THR A 135 15.55 -26.92 -16.30
N PRO A 136 16.68 -26.22 -16.28
CA PRO A 136 17.04 -25.41 -15.12
C PRO A 136 15.95 -24.33 -14.93
N LEU A 137 15.31 -24.32 -13.76
CA LEU A 137 14.26 -23.38 -13.32
C LEU A 137 14.69 -21.90 -13.30
N PHE A 138 15.85 -21.56 -13.85
CA PHE A 138 16.42 -20.22 -13.77
C PHE A 138 15.99 -19.27 -14.89
N ARG A 139 15.46 -19.75 -16.02
CA ARG A 139 15.05 -18.91 -17.14
C ARG A 139 13.62 -19.24 -17.58
N LEU A 140 12.73 -18.25 -17.55
CA LEU A 140 11.39 -18.36 -18.14
C LEU A 140 11.50 -18.70 -19.64
N PRO A 141 10.60 -19.52 -20.20
CA PRO A 141 10.69 -19.92 -21.60
C PRO A 141 10.64 -18.72 -22.56
N ASP A 142 11.39 -18.81 -23.65
CA ASP A 142 11.40 -17.76 -24.68
C ASP A 142 10.14 -17.75 -25.53
N ARG A 143 9.53 -18.92 -25.73
CA ARG A 143 8.43 -19.18 -26.66
C ARG A 143 7.32 -19.97 -25.97
N GLY A 144 6.09 -19.70 -26.34
CA GLY A 144 4.94 -20.46 -25.84
C GLY A 144 3.61 -19.88 -26.31
N PRO A 145 2.49 -20.45 -25.84
CA PRO A 145 1.18 -19.95 -26.17
C PRO A 145 0.94 -18.58 -25.50
N SER A 146 0.17 -17.74 -26.16
CA SER A 146 -0.52 -16.58 -25.58
C SER A 146 -1.96 -17.00 -25.28
N PRO A 147 -2.51 -16.65 -24.11
CA PRO A 147 -3.87 -17.04 -23.74
C PRO A 147 -4.90 -16.41 -24.68
N ALA A 148 -6.02 -17.11 -24.87
CA ALA A 148 -7.22 -16.49 -25.40
C ALA A 148 -7.63 -15.31 -24.51
N ASN A 149 -8.32 -14.34 -25.11
CA ASN A 149 -8.86 -13.16 -24.45
C ASN A 149 -7.81 -12.16 -23.91
N MET A 150 -6.51 -12.41 -24.14
CA MET A 150 -5.47 -11.39 -24.00
C MET A 150 -4.94 -10.98 -25.37
N ASN A 151 -4.91 -9.67 -25.61
CA ASN A 151 -4.47 -9.08 -26.85
C ASN A 151 -2.94 -9.16 -27.04
N ALA A 152 -2.49 -8.84 -28.26
CA ALA A 152 -1.08 -8.87 -28.64
C ALA A 152 -0.17 -7.93 -27.82
N ASN A 153 -0.76 -6.98 -27.08
CA ASN A 153 -0.05 -6.04 -26.22
C ASN A 153 0.08 -6.54 -24.76
N GLY A 154 -0.24 -7.82 -24.52
CA GLY A 154 -0.14 -8.44 -23.19
C GLY A 154 -1.28 -8.05 -22.24
N GLY A 155 -2.41 -7.59 -22.77
CA GLY A 155 -3.52 -7.07 -21.97
C GLY A 155 -4.85 -7.76 -22.17
N ILE A 156 -5.68 -7.74 -21.14
CA ILE A 156 -7.09 -8.15 -21.19
C ILE A 156 -7.98 -6.93 -21.05
N THR A 157 -8.92 -6.76 -21.97
CA THR A 157 -9.83 -5.61 -22.00
C THR A 157 -11.16 -5.98 -21.39
N LEU A 158 -11.54 -5.28 -20.32
CA LEU A 158 -12.84 -5.36 -19.68
C LEU A 158 -13.78 -4.27 -20.24
N THR A 159 -15.03 -4.67 -20.49
CA THR A 159 -16.16 -3.81 -20.86
C THR A 159 -17.29 -3.90 -19.82
N ALA A 160 -18.43 -3.27 -20.10
CA ALA A 160 -19.58 -3.24 -19.20
C ALA A 160 -19.96 -4.65 -18.71
N GLY A 161 -20.38 -4.75 -17.45
CA GLY A 161 -20.78 -6.03 -16.85
C GLY A 161 -19.64 -7.02 -16.64
N ARG A 162 -18.38 -6.55 -16.58
CA ARG A 162 -17.16 -7.36 -16.41
C ARG A 162 -16.90 -8.29 -17.60
N GLN A 163 -17.52 -8.04 -18.74
CA GLN A 163 -17.28 -8.80 -19.96
C GLN A 163 -15.85 -8.57 -20.45
N VAL A 164 -15.25 -9.62 -21.00
CA VAL A 164 -13.93 -9.56 -21.62
C VAL A 164 -14.10 -9.47 -23.14
N VAL A 165 -13.32 -8.60 -23.79
CA VAL A 165 -13.25 -8.56 -25.25
C VAL A 165 -12.58 -9.83 -25.76
N PRO A 166 -13.26 -10.67 -26.58
CA PRO A 166 -12.67 -11.92 -27.06
C PRO A 166 -11.48 -11.66 -27.97
N VAL A 167 -10.41 -12.42 -27.77
CA VAL A 167 -9.22 -12.46 -28.62
C VAL A 167 -8.83 -13.92 -28.84
N PRO A 168 -8.54 -14.38 -30.07
CA PRO A 168 -8.10 -15.74 -30.27
C PRO A 168 -6.75 -15.99 -29.59
N ALA A 169 -6.57 -17.19 -29.05
CA ALA A 169 -5.25 -17.64 -28.58
C ALA A 169 -4.23 -17.58 -29.74
N SER A 170 -2.97 -17.33 -29.39
CA SER A 170 -1.87 -17.24 -30.36
C SER A 170 -0.59 -17.81 -29.76
N ASN A 171 0.55 -17.58 -30.40
CA ASN A 171 1.87 -17.90 -29.86
C ASN A 171 2.71 -16.64 -29.78
N VAL A 172 3.61 -16.59 -28.81
CA VAL A 172 4.54 -15.49 -28.59
C VAL A 172 5.97 -16.01 -28.60
N ASP A 173 6.88 -15.14 -29.05
CA ASP A 173 8.31 -15.34 -29.00
C ASP A 173 8.95 -14.05 -28.51
N ALA A 174 9.44 -14.05 -27.27
CA ALA A 174 10.10 -12.88 -26.72
C ALA A 174 11.46 -12.60 -27.36
N THR A 175 12.03 -13.52 -28.16
CA THR A 175 13.29 -13.28 -28.88
C THR A 175 13.09 -12.50 -30.19
N THR A 176 11.86 -12.42 -30.70
CA THR A 176 11.55 -11.64 -31.92
C THR A 176 11.20 -10.19 -31.61
N LEU A 177 11.02 -9.84 -30.34
CA LEU A 177 10.84 -8.45 -29.93
C LEU A 177 12.13 -7.66 -30.22
N PRO A 178 12.02 -6.40 -30.67
CA PRO A 178 13.18 -5.54 -30.85
C PRO A 178 14.02 -5.47 -29.58
N SER A 179 15.31 -5.15 -29.70
CA SER A 179 16.07 -4.76 -28.52
C SER A 179 15.53 -3.42 -28.01
N PRO A 180 15.46 -3.19 -26.69
CA PRO A 180 15.07 -1.90 -26.16
C PRO A 180 16.01 -0.82 -26.71
N ASP A 181 15.44 0.23 -27.29
CA ASP A 181 16.22 1.36 -27.80
C ASP A 181 16.87 2.08 -26.60
N PRO A 182 18.21 2.09 -26.47
CA PRO A 182 18.88 2.80 -25.38
C PRO A 182 18.64 4.32 -25.40
N ALA A 183 18.13 4.87 -26.51
CA ALA A 183 17.72 6.25 -26.64
C ALA A 183 16.24 6.49 -26.29
N ALA A 184 15.45 5.44 -26.01
CA ALA A 184 14.05 5.60 -25.62
C ALA A 184 13.94 6.44 -24.34
N PRO A 185 13.01 7.42 -24.29
CA PRO A 185 12.87 8.29 -23.14
C PRO A 185 12.58 7.47 -21.88
N THR A 186 13.42 7.66 -20.86
CA THR A 186 13.44 6.84 -19.65
C THR A 186 12.24 7.09 -18.74
N PHE A 187 11.59 8.25 -18.85
CA PHE A 187 10.34 8.60 -18.17
C PHE A 187 9.54 9.66 -18.97
N GLY A 188 8.22 9.50 -19.05
CA GLY A 188 7.30 10.55 -19.50
C GLY A 188 6.89 10.56 -20.97
N ASN A 189 7.35 9.61 -21.80
CA ASN A 189 6.82 9.40 -23.15
C ASN A 189 6.92 7.95 -23.64
N PRO A 190 6.31 6.98 -22.95
CA PRO A 190 6.33 5.58 -23.37
C PRO A 190 5.54 5.41 -24.68
N HIS A 191 6.12 4.66 -25.62
CA HIS A 191 5.50 4.29 -26.89
C HIS A 191 4.80 2.92 -26.77
N ALA A 192 3.93 2.78 -25.78
CA ALA A 192 3.20 1.54 -25.57
C ALA A 192 2.23 1.27 -26.74
N PRO A 193 2.30 0.10 -27.40
CA PRO A 193 1.43 -0.21 -28.52
C PRO A 193 -0.03 -0.32 -28.08
N GLY A 194 -0.95 0.09 -28.95
CA GLY A 194 -2.38 -0.12 -28.71
C GLY A 194 -2.97 0.78 -27.64
N ILE A 195 -2.29 1.84 -27.19
CA ILE A 195 -2.85 2.83 -26.25
C ILE A 195 -3.54 4.00 -26.95
N GLU A 196 -3.52 4.06 -28.28
CA GLU A 196 -3.98 5.20 -29.07
C GLU A 196 -5.44 5.53 -28.74
N PRO A 197 -5.83 6.82 -28.86
CA PRO A 197 -7.18 7.27 -28.56
C PRO A 197 -8.26 6.42 -29.21
N ALA A 198 -9.28 6.08 -28.44
CA ALA A 198 -10.47 5.46 -29.01
C ALA A 198 -11.13 6.38 -30.04
N ALA A 199 -11.66 5.78 -31.11
CA ALA A 199 -12.39 6.49 -32.16
C ALA A 199 -13.55 7.34 -31.58
N LYS A 200 -13.97 8.37 -32.32
CA LYS A 200 -15.09 9.22 -31.92
C LYS A 200 -16.35 8.37 -31.70
N GLY A 201 -17.07 8.64 -30.61
CA GLY A 201 -18.27 7.89 -30.23
C GLY A 201 -18.01 6.54 -29.56
N GLN A 202 -16.75 6.08 -29.48
CA GLN A 202 -16.38 4.89 -28.71
C GLN A 202 -16.01 5.24 -27.26
N PRO A 203 -16.16 4.29 -26.32
CA PRO A 203 -15.69 4.46 -24.94
C PRO A 203 -14.19 4.79 -24.92
N ALA A 204 -13.76 5.68 -24.03
CA ALA A 204 -12.34 6.00 -23.88
C ALA A 204 -11.55 4.75 -23.42
N LYS A 205 -10.30 4.62 -23.88
CA LYS A 205 -9.45 3.49 -23.49
C LYS A 205 -8.65 3.83 -22.25
N VAL A 206 -8.88 3.11 -21.17
CA VAL A 206 -8.02 3.12 -19.98
C VAL A 206 -7.11 1.90 -20.04
N VAL A 207 -5.80 2.08 -20.05
CA VAL A 207 -4.81 0.98 -20.06
C VAL A 207 -3.98 1.06 -18.80
N VAL A 208 -3.83 -0.05 -18.08
CA VAL A 208 -3.10 -0.12 -16.81
C VAL A 208 -2.09 -1.25 -16.86
N TYR A 209 -0.80 -0.90 -16.86
CA TYR A 209 0.27 -1.85 -16.59
C TYR A 209 0.43 -2.05 -15.09
N MET A 210 0.53 -3.30 -14.68
CA MET A 210 0.65 -3.68 -13.27
C MET A 210 1.50 -4.91 -13.07
N ASP A 211 2.11 -5.01 -11.90
CA ASP A 211 2.80 -6.20 -11.42
C ASP A 211 2.10 -6.68 -10.14
N PHE A 212 1.79 -7.97 -10.05
CA PHE A 212 1.04 -8.53 -8.93
C PHE A 212 1.81 -8.56 -7.60
N MET A 213 3.12 -8.30 -7.58
CA MET A 213 3.88 -8.07 -6.35
C MET A 213 3.92 -6.60 -5.92
N CYS A 214 3.57 -5.66 -6.79
CA CYS A 214 3.76 -4.24 -6.54
C CYS A 214 2.72 -3.67 -5.54
N PRO A 215 3.14 -3.16 -4.36
CA PRO A 215 2.22 -2.56 -3.38
C PRO A 215 1.40 -1.39 -3.95
N ALA A 216 2.01 -0.54 -4.77
CA ALA A 216 1.32 0.57 -5.41
C ALA A 216 0.26 0.11 -6.43
N CYS A 217 0.42 -1.06 -7.05
CA CYS A 217 -0.60 -1.64 -7.93
C CYS A 217 -1.81 -2.13 -7.13
N GLY A 218 -1.57 -2.79 -5.98
CA GLY A 218 -2.64 -3.18 -5.05
C GLY A 218 -3.40 -1.99 -4.49
N ALA A 219 -2.69 -0.91 -4.15
CA ALA A 219 -3.29 0.36 -3.74
C ALA A 219 -4.13 1.00 -4.86
N PHE A 220 -3.57 1.09 -6.08
CA PHE A 220 -4.31 1.57 -7.26
C PHE A 220 -5.60 0.78 -7.49
N HIS A 221 -5.52 -0.56 -7.42
CA HIS A 221 -6.68 -1.43 -7.58
C HIS A 221 -7.75 -1.10 -6.54
N SER A 222 -7.36 -1.08 -5.26
CA SER A 222 -8.28 -0.84 -4.14
C SER A 222 -8.93 0.55 -4.19
N SER A 223 -8.17 1.58 -4.60
CA SER A 223 -8.65 2.96 -4.63
C SER A 223 -9.54 3.26 -5.83
N TYR A 224 -9.25 2.70 -7.00
CA TYR A 224 -9.82 3.21 -8.26
C TYR A 224 -10.75 2.24 -8.98
N VAL A 225 -10.65 0.92 -8.75
CA VAL A 225 -11.49 -0.08 -9.43
C VAL A 225 -12.98 0.16 -9.24
N PRO A 226 -13.51 0.54 -8.06
CA PRO A 226 -14.94 0.83 -7.92
C PRO A 226 -15.43 1.95 -8.85
N THR A 227 -14.60 2.96 -9.12
CA THR A 227 -14.95 4.05 -10.04
C THR A 227 -14.78 3.63 -11.50
N LEU A 228 -13.71 2.88 -11.81
CA LEU A 228 -13.49 2.32 -13.14
C LEU A 228 -14.63 1.38 -13.55
N ASP A 229 -15.08 0.51 -12.64
CA ASP A 229 -16.20 -0.40 -12.85
C ASP A 229 -17.49 0.35 -13.16
N ARG A 230 -17.80 1.39 -12.38
CA ARG A 230 -18.97 2.26 -12.64
C ARG A 230 -18.89 2.90 -14.03
N LEU A 231 -17.78 3.55 -14.37
CA LEU A 231 -17.63 4.23 -15.67
C LEU A 231 -17.67 3.25 -16.84
N ARG A 232 -17.13 2.04 -16.66
CA ARG A 232 -17.19 0.97 -17.65
C ARG A 232 -18.62 0.47 -17.85
N ASN A 233 -19.38 0.30 -16.76
CA ASN A 233 -20.79 -0.08 -16.81
C ASN A 233 -21.70 1.02 -17.39
N GLU A 234 -21.32 2.28 -17.25
CA GLU A 234 -21.93 3.42 -17.96
C GLU A 234 -21.55 3.49 -19.45
N GLY A 235 -20.67 2.61 -19.93
CA GLY A 235 -20.19 2.61 -21.32
C GLY A 235 -19.24 3.77 -21.66
N LYS A 236 -18.73 4.50 -20.66
CA LYS A 236 -17.84 5.65 -20.89
C LYS A 236 -16.40 5.25 -21.16
N ILE A 237 -15.96 4.13 -20.58
CA ILE A 237 -14.60 3.62 -20.72
C ILE A 237 -14.56 2.12 -20.98
N THR A 238 -13.46 1.68 -21.58
CA THR A 238 -12.95 0.31 -21.44
C THR A 238 -11.73 0.32 -20.54
N VAL A 239 -11.46 -0.79 -19.84
CA VAL A 239 -10.28 -0.92 -18.98
C VAL A 239 -9.48 -2.13 -19.40
N GLU A 240 -8.26 -1.90 -19.87
CA GLU A 240 -7.31 -2.94 -20.22
C GLU A 240 -6.26 -3.08 -19.12
N TYR A 241 -6.17 -4.27 -18.53
CA TYR A 241 -5.11 -4.60 -17.59
C TYR A 241 -4.00 -5.35 -18.31
N ARG A 242 -2.76 -4.89 -18.19
CA ARG A 242 -1.54 -5.49 -18.76
C ARG A 242 -0.64 -5.99 -17.63
N PRO A 243 -0.79 -7.24 -17.19
CA PRO A 243 0.13 -7.84 -16.23
C PRO A 243 1.55 -7.90 -16.81
N ILE A 244 2.50 -7.36 -16.07
CA ILE A 244 3.94 -7.45 -16.35
C ILE A 244 4.66 -7.97 -15.11
N THR A 245 5.98 -8.20 -15.24
CA THR A 245 6.77 -8.95 -14.26
C THR A 245 8.07 -8.20 -13.91
N ILE A 246 7.98 -6.88 -13.74
CA ILE A 246 9.14 -6.03 -13.49
C ILE A 246 9.75 -6.28 -12.11
N LEU A 247 8.96 -6.81 -11.16
CA LEU A 247 9.37 -7.15 -9.80
C LEU A 247 9.68 -8.65 -9.64
N ASP A 248 9.85 -9.40 -10.73
CA ASP A 248 10.09 -10.84 -10.64
C ASP A 248 11.37 -11.19 -9.87
N SER A 249 12.39 -10.32 -9.92
CA SER A 249 13.64 -10.43 -9.16
C SER A 249 13.50 -10.09 -7.67
N GLU A 250 12.40 -9.44 -7.27
CA GLU A 250 12.07 -9.14 -5.87
C GLU A 250 11.44 -10.35 -5.17
N SER A 251 11.43 -11.50 -5.83
CA SER A 251 10.92 -12.77 -5.32
C SER A 251 11.94 -13.88 -5.55
N THR A 252 12.13 -14.73 -4.54
CA THR A 252 12.98 -15.93 -4.69
C THR A 252 12.34 -17.02 -5.57
N THR A 253 11.07 -16.87 -5.93
CA THR A 253 10.32 -17.88 -6.69
C THR A 253 9.68 -17.32 -7.97
N ARG A 254 10.07 -16.13 -8.41
CA ARG A 254 9.49 -15.47 -9.60
C ARG A 254 7.97 -15.28 -9.50
N TYR A 255 7.52 -14.81 -8.34
CA TYR A 255 6.10 -14.68 -8.05
C TYR A 255 5.35 -13.83 -9.09
N SER A 256 5.92 -12.70 -9.52
CA SER A 256 5.28 -11.83 -10.52
C SER A 256 4.95 -12.58 -11.81
N SER A 257 5.88 -13.39 -12.32
CA SER A 257 5.66 -14.19 -13.52
C SER A 257 4.65 -15.32 -13.32
N ARG A 258 4.70 -16.01 -12.17
CA ARG A 258 3.74 -17.08 -11.84
C ARG A 258 2.32 -16.52 -11.67
N ALA A 259 2.17 -15.39 -10.99
CA ALA A 259 0.89 -14.71 -10.83
C ALA A 259 0.35 -14.18 -12.17
N ALA A 260 1.21 -13.60 -13.01
CA ALA A 260 0.82 -13.18 -14.37
C ALA A 260 0.37 -14.37 -15.23
N ALA A 261 1.09 -15.49 -15.19
CA ALA A 261 0.71 -16.70 -15.90
C ALA A 261 -0.60 -17.31 -15.35
N ALA A 262 -0.83 -17.26 -14.04
CA ALA A 262 -2.10 -17.69 -13.43
C ALA A 262 -3.27 -16.80 -13.90
N ALA A 263 -3.07 -15.48 -13.99
CA ALA A 263 -4.08 -14.56 -14.51
C ALA A 263 -4.38 -14.84 -15.99
N ALA A 264 -3.35 -15.15 -16.79
CA ALA A 264 -3.50 -15.63 -18.16
C ALA A 264 -4.28 -16.95 -18.24
N CYS A 265 -4.06 -17.90 -17.32
CA CYS A 265 -4.84 -19.13 -17.27
C CYS A 265 -6.33 -18.88 -17.03
N VAL A 266 -6.66 -17.95 -16.12
CA VAL A 266 -8.06 -17.57 -15.87
C VAL A 266 -8.65 -16.83 -17.07
N ALA A 267 -7.89 -15.93 -17.71
CA ALA A 267 -8.34 -15.26 -18.93
C ALA A 267 -8.65 -16.25 -20.07
N ASP A 268 -7.84 -17.29 -20.24
CA ASP A 268 -7.97 -18.31 -21.27
C ASP A 268 -9.23 -19.17 -21.06
N ALA A 269 -9.42 -19.70 -19.85
CA ALA A 269 -10.45 -20.71 -19.56
C ALA A 269 -11.74 -20.15 -18.94
N HIS A 270 -11.64 -19.07 -18.18
CA HIS A 270 -12.72 -18.49 -17.37
C HIS A 270 -12.75 -16.94 -17.45
N PRO A 271 -12.87 -16.36 -18.66
CA PRO A 271 -12.78 -14.92 -18.85
C PRO A 271 -13.82 -14.14 -18.03
N ASP A 272 -15.00 -14.71 -17.77
CA ASP A 272 -16.04 -14.13 -16.92
C ASP A 272 -15.62 -13.99 -15.45
N ARG A 273 -14.61 -14.74 -15.00
CA ARG A 273 -14.05 -14.73 -13.65
C ARG A 273 -12.76 -13.95 -13.50
N TYR A 274 -12.22 -13.42 -14.60
CA TYR A 274 -10.94 -12.72 -14.57
C TYR A 274 -10.94 -11.53 -13.60
N ALA A 275 -11.98 -10.70 -13.63
CA ALA A 275 -12.05 -9.53 -12.76
C ALA A 275 -12.13 -9.90 -11.27
N ASP A 276 -12.71 -11.05 -10.94
CA ASP A 276 -12.78 -11.55 -9.56
C ASP A 276 -11.40 -12.06 -9.13
N PHE A 277 -10.75 -12.83 -10.00
CA PHE A 277 -9.40 -13.32 -9.74
C PHE A 277 -8.36 -12.20 -9.63
N LEU A 278 -8.45 -11.18 -10.50
CA LEU A 278 -7.63 -9.97 -10.39
C LEU A 278 -7.80 -9.31 -9.01
N SER A 279 -9.02 -9.23 -8.51
CA SER A 279 -9.30 -8.70 -7.18
C SER A 279 -8.72 -9.58 -6.06
N GLN A 280 -8.76 -10.91 -6.22
CA GLN A 280 -8.12 -11.84 -5.28
C GLN A 280 -6.60 -11.66 -5.23
N LEU A 281 -5.94 -11.55 -6.38
CA LEU A 281 -4.49 -11.31 -6.45
C LEU A 281 -4.08 -10.00 -5.77
N CYS A 282 -4.83 -8.92 -6.02
CA CYS A 282 -4.57 -7.62 -5.40
C CYS A 282 -4.85 -7.62 -3.88
N ALA A 283 -5.89 -8.33 -3.42
CA ALA A 283 -6.27 -8.40 -2.02
C ALA A 283 -5.33 -9.30 -1.19
N HIS A 284 -4.77 -10.34 -1.81
CA HIS A 284 -3.86 -11.30 -1.18
C HIS A 284 -2.41 -11.11 -1.64
N GLN A 285 -2.04 -9.89 -2.00
CA GLN A 285 -0.71 -9.56 -2.48
C GLN A 285 0.36 -9.88 -1.41
N PRO A 286 1.40 -10.66 -1.75
CA PRO A 286 2.48 -10.94 -0.82
C PRO A 286 3.38 -9.71 -0.62
N ALA A 287 4.13 -9.70 0.47
CA ALA A 287 5.15 -8.68 0.69
C ALA A 287 6.23 -8.75 -0.41
N GLN A 288 6.65 -7.59 -0.92
CA GLN A 288 7.81 -7.48 -1.80
C GLN A 288 9.08 -7.97 -1.08
N GLY A 289 9.98 -8.65 -1.78
CA GLY A 289 11.16 -9.29 -1.18
C GLY A 289 10.89 -10.67 -0.57
N SER A 290 9.63 -11.09 -0.46
CA SER A 290 9.27 -12.44 0.00
C SER A 290 9.35 -13.48 -1.11
N ALA A 291 9.21 -14.76 -0.75
CA ALA A 291 9.01 -15.80 -1.75
C ALA A 291 7.77 -15.56 -2.63
N GLY A 292 6.76 -14.81 -2.16
CA GLY A 292 5.45 -14.71 -2.81
C GLY A 292 4.58 -15.94 -2.55
N LEU A 293 3.35 -15.93 -3.08
CA LEU A 293 2.43 -17.06 -2.92
C LEU A 293 2.91 -18.28 -3.70
N SER A 294 2.75 -19.47 -3.13
CA SER A 294 2.94 -20.75 -3.80
C SER A 294 1.91 -20.97 -4.91
N ASP A 295 2.19 -21.92 -5.82
CA ASP A 295 1.22 -22.29 -6.86
C ASP A 295 -0.07 -22.88 -6.26
N GLN A 296 0.03 -23.54 -5.11
CA GLN A 296 -1.15 -24.03 -4.39
C GLN A 296 -2.02 -22.88 -3.88
N GLU A 297 -1.41 -21.84 -3.31
CA GLU A 297 -2.13 -20.64 -2.87
C GLU A 297 -2.72 -19.88 -4.06
N LEU A 298 -1.99 -19.75 -5.19
CA LEU A 298 -2.53 -19.17 -6.42
C LEU A 298 -3.76 -19.94 -6.92
N LYS A 299 -3.71 -21.28 -6.94
CA LYS A 299 -4.88 -22.12 -7.27
C LYS A 299 -6.04 -21.91 -6.30
N SER A 300 -5.78 -21.76 -5.01
CA SER A 300 -6.81 -21.43 -4.01
C SER A 300 -7.47 -20.07 -4.28
N LEU A 301 -6.71 -19.06 -4.72
CA LEU A 301 -7.27 -17.76 -5.11
C LEU A 301 -8.11 -17.86 -6.39
N VAL A 302 -7.72 -18.68 -7.37
CA VAL A 302 -8.55 -18.96 -8.56
C VAL A 302 -9.88 -19.60 -8.15
N ALA A 303 -9.83 -20.60 -7.27
CA ALA A 303 -11.04 -21.25 -6.75
C ALA A 303 -11.94 -20.27 -5.99
N ALA A 304 -11.36 -19.37 -5.18
CA ALA A 304 -12.10 -18.32 -4.48
C ALA A 304 -12.78 -17.31 -5.43
N ALA A 305 -12.23 -17.12 -6.63
CA ALA A 305 -12.85 -16.35 -7.70
C ALA A 305 -13.95 -17.12 -8.48
N GLY A 306 -14.19 -18.39 -8.14
CA GLY A 306 -15.19 -19.24 -8.79
C GLY A 306 -14.75 -19.84 -10.13
N ALA A 307 -13.44 -20.00 -10.34
CA ALA A 307 -12.85 -20.61 -11.53
C ALA A 307 -11.98 -21.83 -11.18
N ASP A 308 -11.58 -22.62 -12.18
CA ASP A 308 -10.52 -23.62 -12.03
C ASP A 308 -9.47 -23.47 -13.14
N ALA A 309 -8.22 -23.31 -12.75
CA ALA A 309 -7.09 -23.19 -13.67
C ALA A 309 -5.92 -24.10 -13.26
N SER A 310 -6.17 -25.10 -12.43
CA SER A 310 -5.13 -25.87 -11.73
C SER A 310 -4.13 -26.50 -12.70
N THR A 311 -4.61 -27.21 -13.72
CA THR A 311 -3.76 -27.85 -14.74
C THR A 311 -2.93 -26.83 -15.54
N CYS A 312 -3.49 -25.64 -15.81
CA CYS A 312 -2.79 -24.60 -16.54
C CYS A 312 -1.67 -23.98 -15.69
N ILE A 313 -1.92 -23.77 -14.40
CA ILE A 313 -0.94 -23.27 -13.43
C ILE A 313 0.17 -24.30 -13.22
N ASP A 314 -0.18 -25.56 -12.95
CA ASP A 314 0.78 -26.64 -12.67
C ASP A 314 1.73 -26.92 -13.85
N SER A 315 1.27 -26.71 -15.09
CA SER A 315 2.09 -26.84 -16.29
C SER A 315 2.93 -25.60 -16.62
N GLY A 316 2.69 -24.47 -15.95
CA GLY A 316 3.34 -23.20 -16.27
C GLY A 316 3.04 -22.70 -17.70
N ARG A 317 1.87 -23.06 -18.26
CA ARG A 317 1.53 -22.91 -19.69
C ARG A 317 1.79 -21.52 -20.26
N PHE A 318 1.56 -20.46 -19.47
CA PHE A 318 1.69 -19.06 -19.89
C PHE A 318 2.90 -18.34 -19.31
N LEU A 319 3.90 -19.04 -18.77
CA LEU A 319 5.15 -18.42 -18.30
C LEU A 319 5.95 -17.73 -19.42
N ALA A 320 5.93 -18.29 -20.64
CA ALA A 320 6.51 -17.65 -21.81
C ALA A 320 5.81 -16.33 -22.16
N TRP A 321 4.48 -16.31 -22.05
CA TRP A 321 3.67 -15.12 -22.26
C TRP A 321 3.93 -14.05 -21.21
N ALA A 322 4.06 -14.41 -19.93
CA ALA A 322 4.40 -13.46 -18.87
C ALA A 322 5.74 -12.76 -19.15
N ARG A 323 6.75 -13.52 -19.59
CA ARG A 323 8.04 -12.96 -20.04
C ARG A 323 7.89 -12.05 -21.25
N TYR A 324 7.12 -12.46 -22.25
CA TYR A 324 6.87 -11.67 -23.46
C TYR A 324 6.18 -10.35 -23.13
N SER A 325 5.11 -10.37 -22.32
CA SER A 325 4.38 -9.18 -21.88
C SER A 325 5.31 -8.19 -21.17
N ASN A 326 6.12 -8.69 -20.24
CA ASN A 326 7.09 -7.85 -19.52
C ASN A 326 8.14 -7.23 -20.45
N ARG A 327 8.71 -8.02 -21.35
CA ARG A 327 9.70 -7.51 -22.32
C ARG A 327 9.08 -6.46 -23.24
N LEU A 328 7.89 -6.74 -23.79
CA LEU A 328 7.18 -5.80 -24.65
C LEU A 328 6.93 -4.45 -23.93
N ALA A 329 6.54 -4.50 -22.66
CA ALA A 329 6.32 -3.30 -21.87
C ALA A 329 7.62 -2.51 -21.64
N LEU A 330 8.70 -3.17 -21.24
CA LEU A 330 10.01 -2.54 -21.04
C LEU A 330 10.55 -1.93 -22.34
N ASP A 331 10.48 -2.67 -23.45
CA ASP A 331 10.90 -2.20 -24.79
C ASP A 331 10.05 -1.02 -25.27
N SER A 332 8.84 -0.85 -24.72
CA SER A 332 7.95 0.30 -24.97
C SER A 332 8.16 1.48 -24.02
N GLY A 333 9.16 1.42 -23.13
CA GLY A 333 9.48 2.47 -22.16
C GLY A 333 8.65 2.42 -20.87
N ILE A 334 7.98 1.31 -20.57
CA ILE A 334 7.25 1.12 -19.30
C ILE A 334 8.23 0.66 -18.22
N ASN A 335 8.88 1.62 -17.56
CA ASN A 335 9.93 1.36 -16.56
C ASN A 335 9.40 1.34 -15.11
N GLY A 336 8.09 1.37 -14.91
CA GLY A 336 7.50 1.43 -13.57
C GLY A 336 6.01 1.07 -13.55
N VAL A 337 5.55 0.61 -12.39
CA VAL A 337 4.17 0.20 -12.15
C VAL A 337 3.62 0.81 -10.84
N PRO A 338 2.32 1.12 -10.77
CA PRO A 338 1.37 1.10 -11.87
C PRO A 338 1.71 2.19 -12.91
N SER A 339 1.52 1.87 -14.19
CA SER A 339 1.54 2.86 -15.28
C SER A 339 0.17 2.86 -15.95
N ALA A 340 -0.53 3.99 -15.89
CA ALA A 340 -1.89 4.10 -16.40
C ALA A 340 -2.00 5.13 -17.52
N PHE A 341 -2.88 4.87 -18.49
CA PHE A 341 -3.12 5.70 -19.65
C PHE A 341 -4.61 5.92 -19.86
N VAL A 342 -4.97 7.09 -20.40
CA VAL A 342 -6.32 7.40 -20.90
C VAL A 342 -6.17 7.95 -22.32
N ASP A 343 -6.64 7.19 -23.31
CA ASP A 343 -6.53 7.53 -24.74
C ASP A 343 -5.12 8.01 -25.13
N GLY A 344 -4.11 7.21 -24.75
CA GLY A 344 -2.71 7.43 -25.08
C GLY A 344 -1.99 8.44 -24.18
N LYS A 345 -2.70 9.20 -23.37
CA LYS A 345 -2.08 10.12 -22.39
C LYS A 345 -1.70 9.35 -21.14
N GLN A 346 -0.46 9.50 -20.68
CA GLN A 346 0.03 8.86 -19.46
C GLN A 346 -0.38 9.65 -18.21
N TRP A 347 -0.83 8.95 -17.17
CA TRP A 347 -1.04 9.50 -15.84
C TRP A 347 0.30 9.73 -15.12
N GLY A 348 0.41 10.83 -14.39
CA GLY A 348 1.62 11.22 -13.66
C GLY A 348 2.72 11.84 -14.53
N GLY A 349 2.52 11.91 -15.85
CA GLY A 349 3.40 12.60 -16.79
C GLY A 349 2.90 14.00 -17.16
N GLY A 350 3.82 14.90 -17.49
CA GLY A 350 3.52 16.25 -17.99
C GLY A 350 2.57 17.03 -17.07
N THR A 351 1.47 17.54 -17.63
CA THR A 351 0.45 18.32 -16.89
C THR A 351 -0.36 17.49 -15.88
N SER A 352 -0.20 16.17 -15.86
CA SER A 352 -0.86 15.29 -14.89
C SER A 352 0.01 14.93 -13.68
N THR A 353 1.22 15.47 -13.60
CA THR A 353 2.14 15.26 -12.48
C THR A 353 1.48 15.70 -11.15
N GLY A 354 1.43 14.79 -10.18
CA GLY A 354 0.81 15.04 -8.87
C GLY A 354 -0.72 15.04 -8.84
N LEU A 355 -1.39 14.80 -9.97
CA LEU A 355 -2.85 14.66 -10.00
C LEU A 355 -3.27 13.29 -9.49
N ASP A 356 -4.37 13.26 -8.73
CA ASP A 356 -5.10 12.01 -8.48
C ASP A 356 -5.58 11.39 -9.80
N PHE A 357 -5.56 10.06 -9.90
CA PHE A 357 -5.89 9.35 -11.12
C PHE A 357 -7.33 9.61 -11.61
N ILE A 358 -8.31 9.76 -10.70
CA ILE A 358 -9.69 10.03 -11.10
C ILE A 358 -9.83 11.43 -11.69
N ARG A 359 -9.09 12.41 -11.16
CA ARG A 359 -9.04 13.77 -11.75
C ARG A 359 -8.43 13.73 -13.15
N PHE A 360 -7.36 12.97 -13.33
CA PHE A 360 -6.74 12.76 -14.64
C PHE A 360 -7.72 12.11 -15.64
N LEU A 361 -8.40 11.03 -15.22
CA LEU A 361 -9.40 10.33 -16.03
C LEU A 361 -10.56 11.26 -16.43
N GLN A 362 -11.10 12.02 -15.48
CA GLN A 362 -12.18 12.98 -15.73
C GLN A 362 -11.76 14.04 -16.75
N ALA A 363 -10.56 14.61 -16.62
CA ALA A 363 -10.04 15.57 -17.59
C ALA A 363 -9.92 14.97 -19.00
N GLY A 364 -9.49 13.70 -19.10
CA GLY A 364 -9.46 12.96 -20.36
C GLY A 364 -10.84 12.79 -20.99
N LEU A 365 -11.84 12.42 -20.19
CA LEU A 365 -13.22 12.27 -20.66
C LEU A 365 -13.84 13.61 -21.09
N SER A 366 -13.69 14.67 -20.30
CA SER A 366 -14.24 16.00 -20.66
C SER A 366 -13.60 16.58 -21.92
N ALA A 367 -12.30 16.31 -22.16
CA ALA A 367 -11.64 16.73 -23.40
C ALA A 367 -12.25 16.07 -24.64
N ARG A 368 -12.74 14.82 -24.53
CA ARG A 368 -13.45 14.13 -25.62
C ARG A 368 -14.79 14.81 -25.92
N GLU A 369 -15.53 15.18 -24.88
CA GLU A 369 -16.83 15.86 -25.00
C GLU A 369 -16.70 17.24 -25.65
N GLY A 370 -15.68 18.03 -25.26
CA GLY A 370 -15.42 19.36 -25.81
C GLY A 370 -14.91 19.38 -27.26
N SER A 371 -14.31 18.28 -27.74
CA SER A 371 -13.91 18.12 -29.16
C SER A 371 -15.08 17.79 -30.11
N GLY A 372 -16.31 17.72 -29.57
CA GLY A 372 -17.53 17.33 -30.27
C GLY A 372 -18.36 18.46 -30.86
N THR A 373 -18.08 19.73 -30.50
CA THR A 373 -18.67 20.96 -31.09
C THR A 373 -17.74 21.53 -32.14
#